data_AF-A0A0F2QT71-F1
#
_entry.id   AF-A0A0F2QT71-F1
#
_cell.length_a   1.000
_cell.length_b   1.000
_cell.length_c   1.000
_cell.angle_alpha   90.00
_cell.angle_beta   90.00
_cell.angle_gamma   90.00
#
_symmetry.space_group_name_H-M   'P 1'
#
loop_
_entity.id
_entity.type
_entity.pdbx_description
1 polymer ?
#
loop_
_entity_poly.entity_id
_entity_poly.type
_entity_poly.pdbx_seq_one_letter_code
_entity_poly.pdbx_strand_id
1 'polypeptide(L)'
;MLTSKRYDVTVRKLIDLIFNMTPDERGLLLTEAEQIRTKLRATRRNCILSIVLYYGDKVYPATITNLSFTGAFVECYIPLRIGDQVSVEFKNAPGSEIILNAHIVHASSLGIGIRFCTVPSRAARFLQKILDDNRHGVYER
;
A
#
# COMPACT_ATOMS: atom_id res chain seq x y z
N MET A 1 -25.76 0.48 20.58
CA MET A 1 -25.25 1.84 20.25
C MET A 1 -23.98 1.69 19.42
N LEU A 2 -24.05 1.92 18.12
CA LEU A 2 -22.88 1.89 17.23
C LEU A 2 -22.38 3.32 17.02
N THR A 3 -21.19 3.59 17.53
CA THR A 3 -20.46 4.85 17.43
C THR A 3 -20.36 5.32 15.98
N SER A 4 -20.85 6.52 15.70
CA SER A 4 -20.79 7.17 14.39
C SER A 4 -19.34 7.52 14.03
N LYS A 5 -18.65 6.59 13.36
CA LYS A 5 -17.45 6.92 12.59
C LYS A 5 -17.91 7.73 11.37
N ARG A 6 -17.39 8.95 11.19
CA ARG A 6 -17.58 9.72 9.95
C ARG A 6 -17.05 8.89 8.78
N TYR A 7 -17.93 8.21 8.08
CA TYR A 7 -17.59 7.54 6.83
C TYR A 7 -17.23 8.61 5.79
N ASP A 8 -16.17 8.36 5.03
CA ASP A 8 -15.84 9.09 3.82
C ASP A 8 -17.09 9.19 2.93
N VAL A 9 -17.39 10.39 2.40
CA VAL A 9 -18.57 10.63 1.53
C VAL A 9 -18.61 9.63 0.36
N THR A 10 -17.44 9.22 -0.13
CA THR A 10 -17.28 8.22 -1.18
C THR A 10 -17.75 6.84 -0.72
N VAL A 11 -17.40 6.43 0.50
CA VAL A 11 -17.80 5.13 1.06
C VAL A 11 -19.30 5.08 1.26
N ARG A 12 -19.91 6.18 1.75
CA ARG A 12 -21.37 6.25 1.92
C ARG A 12 -22.10 6.12 0.59
N LYS A 13 -21.67 6.87 -0.43
CA LYS A 13 -22.23 6.77 -1.78
C LYS A 13 -22.09 5.36 -2.37
N LEU A 14 -20.97 4.68 -2.14
CA LEU A 14 -20.78 3.29 -2.58
C LEU A 14 -21.74 2.34 -1.87
N ILE A 15 -21.91 2.48 -0.56
CA ILE A 15 -22.85 1.66 0.21
C ILE A 15 -24.29 1.88 -0.29
N ASP A 16 -24.71 3.14 -0.47
CA ASP A 16 -26.04 3.48 -0.98
C ASP A 16 -26.26 2.91 -2.40
N LEU A 17 -25.24 2.98 -3.25
CA LEU A 17 -25.28 2.38 -4.60
C LEU A 17 -25.47 0.86 -4.53
N ILE A 18 -24.70 0.17 -3.68
CA ILE A 18 -24.76 -1.29 -3.52
C ILE A 18 -26.14 -1.74 -3.02
N PHE A 19 -26.78 -0.99 -2.11
CA PHE A 19 -28.11 -1.33 -1.61
C PHE A 19 -29.22 -1.19 -2.67
N ASN A 20 -29.00 -0.33 -3.66
CA ASN A 20 -29.95 -0.11 -4.76
C ASN A 20 -29.69 -0.98 -5.99
N MET A 21 -28.69 -1.86 -5.95
CA MET A 21 -28.36 -2.79 -7.02
C MET A 21 -29.09 -4.13 -6.89
N THR A 22 -29.45 -4.72 -8.02
CA THR A 22 -29.91 -6.12 -8.11
C THR A 22 -28.81 -7.10 -7.66
N PRO A 23 -29.15 -8.37 -7.36
CA PRO A 23 -28.14 -9.39 -7.06
C PRO A 23 -27.08 -9.55 -8.15
N ASP A 24 -27.48 -9.51 -9.42
CA ASP A 24 -26.58 -9.69 -10.56
C ASP A 24 -25.62 -8.50 -10.72
N GLU A 25 -26.12 -7.27 -10.60
CA GLU A 25 -25.28 -6.05 -10.62
C GLU A 25 -24.28 -6.03 -9.47
N ARG A 26 -24.67 -6.47 -8.28
CA ARG A 26 -23.75 -6.62 -7.14
C ARG A 26 -22.68 -7.68 -7.41
N GLY A 27 -23.05 -8.80 -8.03
CA GLY A 27 -22.10 -9.85 -8.42
C GLY A 27 -21.07 -9.35 -9.43
N LEU A 28 -21.51 -8.55 -10.41
CA LEU A 28 -20.63 -7.91 -11.39
C LEU A 28 -19.68 -6.91 -10.72
N LEU A 29 -20.21 -6.02 -9.87
CA LEU A 29 -19.41 -5.04 -9.14
C LEU A 29 -18.37 -5.71 -8.25
N LEU A 30 -18.74 -6.79 -7.56
CA LEU A 30 -17.81 -7.56 -6.74
C LEU A 30 -16.68 -8.13 -7.60
N THR A 31 -17.01 -8.74 -8.74
CA THR A 31 -16.03 -9.30 -9.68
C THR A 31 -15.04 -8.23 -10.16
N GLU A 32 -15.54 -7.07 -10.58
CA GLU A 32 -14.71 -5.94 -11.01
C GLU A 32 -13.83 -5.41 -9.86
N ALA A 33 -14.39 -5.27 -8.66
CA ALA A 33 -13.63 -4.85 -7.48
C ALA A 33 -12.52 -5.84 -7.12
N GLU A 34 -12.77 -7.14 -7.26
CA GLU A 34 -11.77 -8.18 -7.04
C GLU A 34 -10.69 -8.20 -8.12
N GLN A 35 -11.06 -7.94 -9.38
CA GLN A 35 -10.11 -7.77 -10.47
C GLN A 35 -9.22 -6.54 -10.26
N ILE A 36 -9.80 -5.39 -9.86
CA ILE A 36 -9.03 -4.20 -9.49
C ILE A 36 -8.05 -4.52 -8.35
N ARG A 37 -8.52 -5.19 -7.29
CA ARG A 37 -7.68 -5.60 -6.16
C ARG A 37 -6.54 -6.52 -6.60
N THR A 38 -6.82 -7.45 -7.51
CA THR A 38 -5.83 -8.40 -8.04
C THR A 38 -4.83 -7.71 -8.96
N LYS A 39 -5.30 -6.84 -9.86
CA LYS A 39 -4.46 -6.03 -10.75
C LYS A 39 -3.51 -5.13 -9.96
N LEU A 40 -4.00 -4.48 -8.91
CA LEU A 40 -3.18 -3.65 -8.02
C LEU A 40 -2.14 -4.44 -7.21
N ARG A 41 -2.44 -5.71 -6.88
CA ARG A 41 -1.44 -6.63 -6.30
C ARG A 41 -0.44 -7.12 -7.34
N ALA A 42 -0.87 -7.30 -8.59
CA ALA A 42 -0.07 -7.82 -9.69
C ALA A 42 0.86 -6.77 -10.34
N THR A 43 0.55 -5.47 -10.28
CA THR A 43 1.47 -4.38 -10.66
C THR A 43 2.53 -4.12 -9.60
N ARG A 44 3.19 -5.19 -9.15
CA ARG A 44 4.37 -5.09 -8.32
C ARG A 44 5.57 -4.76 -9.20
N ARG A 45 6.30 -3.70 -8.86
CA ARG A 45 7.48 -3.24 -9.61
C ARG A 45 8.71 -3.34 -8.72
N ASN A 46 9.79 -3.86 -9.30
CA ASN A 46 11.11 -3.71 -8.68
C ASN A 46 11.48 -2.23 -8.71
N CYS A 47 12.01 -1.74 -7.61
CA CYS A 47 12.47 -0.36 -7.47
C CYS A 47 13.53 -0.34 -6.35
N ILE A 48 14.27 0.76 -6.24
CA ILE A 48 15.20 0.96 -5.12
C ILE A 48 14.82 2.30 -4.49
N LEU A 49 14.15 2.25 -3.34
CA LEU A 49 13.71 3.45 -2.63
C LEU A 49 14.25 3.44 -1.21
N SER A 50 15.05 4.44 -0.89
CA SER A 50 15.50 4.69 0.48
C SER A 50 14.34 5.19 1.33
N ILE A 51 14.14 4.56 2.48
CA ILE A 51 13.07 4.89 3.43
C ILE A 51 13.63 5.01 4.85
N VAL A 52 12.81 5.56 5.73
CA VAL A 52 12.94 5.36 7.18
C VAL A 52 11.82 4.41 7.62
N LEU A 53 12.19 3.33 8.30
CA LEU A 53 11.28 2.38 8.91
C LEU A 53 11.21 2.64 10.42
N TYR A 54 10.02 2.95 10.91
CA TYR A 54 9.71 3.12 12.33
C TYR A 54 9.05 1.84 12.85
N TYR A 55 9.62 1.26 13.91
CA TYR A 55 9.12 0.04 14.55
C TYR A 55 9.29 0.14 16.07
N GLY A 56 8.17 0.18 16.79
CA GLY A 56 8.15 0.59 18.19
C GLY A 56 8.81 1.97 18.34
N ASP A 57 9.71 2.10 19.31
CA ASP A 57 10.45 3.35 19.56
C ASP A 57 11.76 3.45 18.77
N LYS A 58 11.97 2.56 17.78
CA LYS A 58 13.21 2.48 17.02
C LYS A 58 13.02 2.91 15.58
N VAL A 59 14.08 3.50 15.04
CA VAL A 59 14.13 4.09 13.70
C VAL A 59 15.26 3.43 12.92
N TYR A 60 14.96 2.94 11.73
CA TYR A 60 15.90 2.18 10.92
C TYR A 60 15.93 2.73 9.49
N PRO A 61 17.12 3.06 8.94
CA PRO A 61 17.25 3.22 7.51
C PRO A 61 17.01 1.86 6.84
N ALA A 62 16.20 1.85 5.78
CA ALA A 62 15.90 0.64 5.04
C ALA A 62 15.65 0.95 3.56
N THR A 63 15.52 -0.10 2.76
CA THR A 63 15.32 0.02 1.32
C THR A 63 14.10 -0.78 0.89
N ILE A 64 13.18 -0.16 0.16
CA ILE A 64 12.16 -0.91 -0.58
C ILE A 64 12.79 -1.40 -1.88
N THR A 65 12.77 -2.71 -2.10
CA THR A 65 13.28 -3.35 -3.32
C THR A 65 12.17 -3.71 -4.32
N ASN A 66 10.93 -3.73 -3.83
CA ASN A 66 9.78 -4.12 -4.62
C ASN A 66 8.49 -3.51 -4.04
N LEU A 67 7.67 -2.87 -4.87
CA LEU A 67 6.54 -2.03 -4.45
C LEU A 67 5.28 -2.34 -5.26
N SER A 68 4.12 -2.30 -4.61
CA SER A 68 2.80 -2.17 -5.23
C SER A 68 2.05 -1.02 -4.56
N PHE A 69 0.86 -0.74 -5.08
CA PHE A 69 -0.05 0.20 -4.44
C PHE A 69 -0.53 -0.26 -3.05
N THR A 70 -0.48 -1.57 -2.76
CA THR A 70 -1.03 -2.15 -1.52
C THR A 70 0.03 -2.52 -0.48
N GLY A 71 1.31 -2.46 -0.84
CA GLY A 71 2.39 -2.89 0.03
C GLY A 71 3.73 -2.97 -0.68
N ALA A 72 4.77 -3.28 0.09
CA ALA A 72 6.15 -3.29 -0.35
C ALA A 72 6.91 -4.49 0.24
N PHE A 73 8.04 -4.84 -0.36
CA PHE A 73 9.08 -5.61 0.30
C PHE A 73 10.20 -4.66 0.71
N VAL A 74 10.54 -4.67 1.99
CA VAL A 74 11.57 -3.85 2.60
C VAL A 74 12.74 -4.77 2.94
N GLU A 75 13.89 -4.50 2.35
CA GLU A 75 15.15 -5.11 2.75
C GLU A 75 15.62 -4.48 4.06
N CYS A 76 15.73 -5.30 5.10
CA CYS A 76 16.18 -4.87 6.42
C CYS A 76 16.67 -6.07 7.24
N TYR A 77 17.76 -5.88 7.98
CA TYR A 77 18.40 -6.92 8.78
C TYR A 77 18.16 -6.69 10.28
N ILE A 78 16.89 -6.62 10.65
CA ILE A 78 16.46 -6.34 12.04
C ILE A 78 15.42 -7.35 12.51
N PRO A 79 15.40 -7.71 13.81
CA PRO A 79 14.44 -8.65 14.36
C PRO A 79 13.04 -8.01 14.39
N LEU A 80 12.16 -8.49 13.52
CA LEU A 80 10.78 -8.03 13.35
C LEU A 80 9.81 -9.20 13.47
N ARG A 81 8.57 -8.94 13.89
CA ARG A 81 7.54 -9.98 14.04
C ARG A 81 6.42 -9.77 13.02
N ILE A 82 5.95 -10.88 12.45
CA ILE A 82 4.77 -10.88 11.57
C ILE A 82 3.54 -10.45 12.39
N GLY A 83 2.70 -9.61 11.80
CA GLY A 83 1.51 -9.03 12.42
C GLY A 83 1.73 -7.62 12.97
N ASP A 84 2.97 -7.29 13.35
CA ASP A 84 3.27 -6.01 13.98
C ASP A 84 3.06 -4.84 13.03
N GLN A 85 2.75 -3.69 13.63
CA GLN A 85 2.58 -2.43 12.93
C GLN A 85 3.92 -1.70 12.79
N VAL A 86 4.14 -1.12 11.63
CA VAL A 86 5.29 -0.26 11.30
C VAL A 86 4.81 1.01 10.60
N SER A 87 5.65 2.04 10.60
CA SER A 87 5.47 3.22 9.75
C SER A 87 6.65 3.36 8.80
N VAL A 88 6.36 3.73 7.56
CA VAL A 88 7.34 3.89 6.49
C VAL A 88 7.32 5.31 5.99
N GLU A 89 8.45 6.00 6.10
CA GLU A 89 8.65 7.34 5.58
C GLU A 89 9.49 7.27 4.29
N PHE A 90 8.97 7.87 3.22
CA PHE A 90 9.65 7.93 1.93
C PHE A 90 10.50 9.19 1.83
N LYS A 91 11.83 9.03 1.74
CA LYS A 91 12.79 10.15 1.72
C LYS A 91 12.81 10.94 0.40
N ASN A 92 12.36 10.33 -0.70
CA ASN A 92 12.45 10.90 -2.05
C ASN A 92 11.15 11.58 -2.54
N ALA A 93 10.25 11.95 -1.63
CA ALA A 93 9.00 12.62 -2.01
C ALA A 93 9.19 14.15 -2.16
N PRO A 94 8.88 14.76 -3.32
CA PRO A 94 9.03 16.20 -3.49
C PRO A 94 8.04 16.97 -2.59
N GLY A 95 8.57 17.83 -1.71
CA GLY A 95 7.81 18.83 -0.96
C GLY A 95 7.00 18.32 0.25
N SER A 96 7.24 17.10 0.73
CA SER A 96 6.80 16.62 2.06
C SER A 96 7.26 15.19 2.32
N GLU A 97 7.53 14.86 3.57
CA GLU A 97 7.60 13.48 4.05
C GLU A 97 6.26 12.76 3.80
N ILE A 98 6.29 11.66 3.04
CA ILE A 98 5.14 10.74 2.92
C ILE A 98 5.36 9.62 3.92
N ILE A 99 4.47 9.52 4.90
CA ILE A 99 4.50 8.45 5.91
C ILE A 99 3.28 7.55 5.72
N LEU A 100 3.51 6.24 5.63
CA LEU A 100 2.46 5.22 5.54
C LEU A 100 2.56 4.24 6.71
N ASN A 101 1.45 4.01 7.39
CA ASN A 101 1.32 2.91 8.34
C ASN A 101 1.09 1.59 7.60
N ALA A 102 1.70 0.52 8.10
CA ALA A 102 1.63 -0.79 7.51
C ALA A 102 1.68 -1.90 8.57
N HIS A 103 1.26 -3.11 8.17
CA HIS A 103 1.48 -4.33 8.92
C HIS A 103 2.51 -5.21 8.25
N ILE A 104 3.34 -5.87 9.05
CA ILE A 104 4.24 -6.92 8.59
C ILE A 104 3.38 -8.16 8.27
N VAL A 105 3.38 -8.58 7.01
CA VAL A 105 2.60 -9.74 6.53
C VAL A 105 3.46 -10.92 6.15
N HIS A 106 4.78 -10.71 6.05
CA HIS A 106 5.76 -11.73 5.73
C HIS A 106 7.13 -11.30 6.28
N ALA A 107 7.97 -12.26 6.66
CA ALA A 107 9.34 -12.03 7.07
C ALA A 107 10.24 -13.14 6.51
N SER A 108 11.45 -12.78 6.09
CA SER A 108 12.49 -13.68 5.59
C SER A 108 13.86 -13.20 6.08
N SER A 109 14.91 -13.95 5.76
CA SER A 109 16.30 -13.56 6.06
C SER A 109 16.76 -12.29 5.33
N LEU A 110 16.06 -11.89 4.26
CA LEU A 110 16.39 -10.70 3.46
C LEU A 110 15.56 -9.47 3.87
N GLY A 111 14.53 -9.62 4.69
CA GLY A 111 13.69 -8.51 5.10
C GLY A 111 12.22 -8.87 5.30
N ILE A 112 11.34 -7.90 5.05
CA ILE A 112 9.92 -8.01 5.38
C ILE A 112 9.01 -7.64 4.22
N GLY A 113 7.90 -8.36 4.12
CA GLY A 113 6.75 -7.94 3.34
C GLY A 113 5.81 -7.12 4.21
N ILE A 114 5.48 -5.90 3.78
CA ILE A 114 4.54 -5.02 4.47
C ILE A 114 3.29 -4.77 3.63
N ARG A 115 2.15 -4.60 4.29
CA ARG A 115 0.88 -4.20 3.68
C ARG A 115 0.46 -2.86 4.25
N PHE A 116 0.24 -1.87 3.38
CA PHE A 116 -0.22 -0.54 3.80
C PHE A 116 -1.64 -0.62 4.39
N CYS A 117 -1.88 0.07 5.51
CA CYS A 117 -3.19 0.06 6.17
C CYS A 117 -4.20 0.93 5.42
N THR A 118 -3.82 2.19 5.15
CA THR A 118 -4.61 3.14 4.36
C THR A 118 -3.64 4.01 3.58
N VAL A 119 -3.94 4.25 2.31
CA VAL A 119 -3.11 5.05 1.41
C VAL A 119 -3.87 6.34 1.07
N PRO A 120 -3.55 7.47 1.72
CA PRO A 120 -4.18 8.76 1.41
C PRO A 120 -3.93 9.17 -0.04
N SER A 121 -4.80 10.01 -0.62
CA SER A 121 -4.72 10.40 -2.03
C SER A 121 -3.37 10.99 -2.43
N ARG A 122 -2.67 11.70 -1.53
CA ARG A 122 -1.31 12.22 -1.78
C ARG A 122 -0.29 11.08 -1.93
N ALA A 123 -0.28 10.13 -0.99
CA ALA A 123 0.58 8.96 -1.06
C ALA A 123 0.25 8.08 -2.26
N ALA A 124 -1.04 7.93 -2.58
CA ALA A 124 -1.52 7.22 -3.77
C ALA A 124 -0.92 7.78 -5.06
N ARG A 125 -0.95 9.10 -5.26
CA ARG A 125 -0.34 9.75 -6.44
C ARG A 125 1.17 9.54 -6.50
N PHE A 126 1.84 9.59 -5.35
CA PHE A 126 3.27 9.35 -5.26
C PHE A 126 3.64 7.90 -5.60
N LEU A 127 2.92 6.92 -5.02
CA LEU A 127 3.11 5.51 -5.34
C LEU A 127 2.83 5.23 -6.82
N GLN A 128 1.77 5.85 -7.38
CA GLN A 128 1.46 5.73 -8.80
C GLN A 128 2.61 6.24 -9.67
N LYS A 129 3.16 7.42 -9.35
CA LYS A 129 4.31 7.98 -10.06
C LYS A 129 5.51 7.03 -10.04
N ILE A 130 5.86 6.48 -8.87
CA ILE A 130 6.95 5.50 -8.76
C ILE A 130 6.68 4.27 -9.64
N LEU A 131 5.47 3.72 -9.58
CA LEU A 131 5.11 2.51 -10.31
C LEU A 131 5.14 2.74 -11.84
N ASP A 132 4.81 3.95 -12.29
CA ASP A 132 4.87 4.35 -13.70
C ASP A 132 6.31 4.61 -14.17
N ASP A 133 7.13 5.26 -13.35
CA ASP A 133 8.56 5.49 -13.66
C ASP A 133 9.30 4.14 -13.78
N ASN A 134 9.01 3.20 -12.88
CA ASN A 134 9.60 1.85 -12.89
C ASN A 134 8.90 0.88 -13.87
N ARG A 135 7.93 1.35 -14.68
CA ARG A 135 7.32 0.57 -15.76
C ARG A 135 8.19 0.55 -17.02
N HIS A 136 9.04 1.56 -17.22
CA HIS A 136 9.79 1.78 -18.46
C HIS A 136 11.25 1.28 -18.43
N GLY A 137 11.77 0.87 -17.26
CA GLY A 137 13.14 0.35 -17.10
C GLY A 137 13.40 -1.07 -17.63
N VAL A 138 12.57 -1.58 -18.54
CA VAL A 138 12.71 -2.93 -19.15
C VAL A 138 13.29 -2.88 -20.57
N TYR A 139 13.52 -1.69 -21.13
CA TYR A 139 14.16 -1.51 -22.45
C TYR A 139 15.37 -0.59 -22.37
N GLU A 140 16.42 -0.99 -21.65
CA GLU A 140 17.77 -0.45 -21.84
C GLU A 140 18.77 -1.37 -21.12
N ARG A 141 19.17 -2.44 -21.81
CA ARG A 141 20.46 -3.14 -21.65
C ARG A 141 20.90 -3.65 -23.02
#